data_AF-A0AA37IQ52-F1
#
_entry.id   AF-A0AA37IQ52-F1
#
_cell.length_a   1.000
_cell.length_b   1.000
_cell.length_c   1.000
_cell.angle_alpha   90.00
_cell.angle_beta   90.00
_cell.angle_gamma   90.00
#
_symmetry.space_group_name_H-M   'P 1'
#
loop_
_entity.id
_entity.type
_entity.pdbx_description
1 polymer ?
#
loop_
_entity_poly.entity_id
_entity_poly.type
_entity_poly.pdbx_seq_one_letter_code
_entity_poly.pdbx_strand_id
1 'polypeptide(L)'
;MKTTIKLRRLAALCALCLPLACAANPNALWEIVHDYCEPAAEGAHVQQKCADVNLTGGYAVLKDLVGIAQYLLIPTARVSGIESPELLAPDAPNYFRDAWNARVYVDRALRRTLPRDEVSLAINSASGRTQNQLHIHIDCLASDVAQTLREVGPGIGTEWKPLPVRLRGHVYSAIRIDDADLTHIDPFKLLAPYAASRGQTMGEQTLLLAGAVRSDGAPVFFLLNDHVQPGDWASSEELQDHTCALANRSIEKP
;
A
#
# COMPACT_ATOMS: atom_id res chain seq x y z
N MET A 1 -13.07 -62.13 55.30
CA MET A 1 -13.87 -61.07 54.64
C MET A 1 -12.99 -60.40 53.59
N LYS A 2 -13.37 -60.49 52.32
CA LYS A 2 -12.64 -59.94 51.17
C LYS A 2 -12.97 -58.45 51.04
N THR A 3 -11.99 -57.57 51.08
CA THR A 3 -12.18 -56.13 50.89
C THR A 3 -11.60 -55.73 49.53
N THR A 4 -12.50 -55.39 48.60
CA THR A 4 -12.23 -54.98 47.22
C THR A 4 -11.73 -53.53 47.18
N ILE A 5 -10.54 -53.32 46.60
CA ILE A 5 -10.00 -51.98 46.32
C ILE A 5 -10.67 -51.44 45.04
N LYS A 6 -11.49 -50.40 45.17
CA LYS A 6 -12.09 -49.68 44.03
C LYS A 6 -11.08 -48.65 43.50
N LEU A 7 -10.54 -48.90 42.31
CA LEU A 7 -9.74 -47.95 41.54
C LEU A 7 -10.67 -46.84 40.99
N ARG A 8 -10.57 -45.61 41.51
CA ARG A 8 -11.24 -44.43 40.94
C ARG A 8 -10.42 -43.92 39.75
N ARG A 9 -10.92 -44.07 38.53
CA ARG A 9 -10.40 -43.39 37.33
C ARG A 9 -10.83 -41.92 37.39
N LEU A 10 -9.89 -41.00 37.57
CA LEU A 10 -10.12 -39.59 37.28
C LEU A 10 -9.99 -39.39 35.76
N ALA A 11 -11.09 -39.04 35.10
CA ALA A 11 -11.05 -38.51 33.75
C ALA A 11 -10.70 -37.02 33.84
N ALA A 12 -9.51 -36.64 33.37
CA ALA A 12 -9.14 -35.24 33.22
C ALA A 12 -9.83 -34.67 31.97
N LEU A 13 -10.81 -33.78 32.15
CA LEU A 13 -11.32 -32.95 31.08
C LEU A 13 -10.27 -31.85 30.78
N CYS A 14 -9.48 -32.04 29.73
CA CYS A 14 -8.74 -30.94 29.13
C CYS A 14 -9.72 -30.05 28.36
N ALA A 15 -10.13 -28.93 28.96
CA ALA A 15 -10.78 -27.85 28.24
C ALA A 15 -9.78 -27.24 27.27
N LEU A 16 -9.90 -27.53 25.98
CA LEU A 16 -9.22 -26.76 24.94
C LEU A 16 -9.82 -25.34 24.93
N CYS A 17 -9.16 -24.40 25.61
CA CYS A 17 -9.32 -22.98 25.31
C CYS A 17 -8.63 -22.72 23.97
N LEU A 18 -9.38 -22.80 22.87
CA LEU A 18 -8.97 -22.20 21.61
C LEU A 18 -8.96 -20.69 21.81
N PRO A 19 -7.85 -19.98 21.55
CA PRO A 19 -7.85 -18.53 21.61
C PRO A 19 -8.73 -18.05 20.45
N LEU A 20 -9.86 -17.42 20.78
CA LEU A 20 -10.56 -16.55 19.84
C LEU A 20 -9.58 -15.43 19.50
N ALA A 21 -8.96 -15.50 18.33
CA ALA A 21 -8.26 -14.36 17.76
C ALA A 21 -9.30 -13.23 17.64
N CYS A 22 -9.20 -12.21 18.49
CA CYS A 22 -9.96 -10.98 18.29
C CYS A 22 -9.55 -10.45 16.91
N ALA A 23 -10.46 -10.49 15.95
CA ALA A 23 -10.26 -9.83 14.67
C ALA A 23 -9.92 -8.36 14.95
N ALA A 24 -8.81 -7.87 14.40
CA ALA A 24 -8.48 -6.46 14.47
C ALA A 24 -9.64 -5.64 13.87
N ASN A 25 -9.91 -4.45 14.41
CA ASN A 25 -10.99 -3.60 13.90
C ASN A 25 -10.71 -3.25 12.43
N PRO A 26 -11.52 -3.72 11.46
CA PRO A 26 -11.28 -3.44 10.05
C PRO A 26 -11.59 -2.00 9.67
N ASN A 27 -12.22 -1.21 10.55
CA ASN A 27 -12.55 0.20 10.30
C ASN A 27 -11.66 1.17 11.07
N ALA A 28 -10.56 0.72 11.68
CA ALA A 28 -9.73 1.59 12.53
C ALA A 28 -9.20 2.81 11.78
N LEU A 29 -8.78 2.65 10.51
CA LEU A 29 -8.34 3.77 9.68
C LEU A 29 -9.46 4.77 9.37
N TRP A 30 -10.68 4.27 9.11
CA TRP A 30 -11.85 5.13 8.92
C TRP A 30 -12.15 5.93 10.20
N GLU A 31 -12.22 5.26 11.35
CA GLU A 31 -12.46 5.91 12.65
C GLU A 31 -11.39 6.97 12.97
N ILE A 32 -10.11 6.70 12.68
CA ILE A 32 -9.05 7.69 12.87
C ILE A 32 -9.28 8.93 12.00
N VAL A 33 -9.56 8.75 10.70
CA VAL A 33 -9.73 9.88 9.79
C VAL A 33 -11.01 10.66 10.11
N HIS A 34 -12.13 9.97 10.24
CA HIS A 34 -13.45 10.57 10.43
C HIS A 34 -13.66 11.17 11.82
N ASP A 35 -13.22 10.50 12.89
CA ASP A 35 -13.53 10.96 14.26
C ASP A 35 -12.46 11.92 14.81
N TYR A 36 -11.26 11.94 14.23
CA TYR A 36 -10.12 12.72 14.74
C TYR A 36 -9.53 13.67 13.71
N CYS A 37 -9.08 13.17 12.56
CA CYS A 37 -8.29 13.99 11.64
C CYS A 37 -9.13 15.08 10.95
N GLU A 38 -10.25 14.71 10.34
CA GLU A 38 -11.15 15.65 9.66
C GLU A 38 -11.74 16.68 10.64
N PRO A 39 -12.32 16.31 11.80
CA PRO A 39 -12.81 17.29 12.76
C PRO A 39 -11.71 18.20 13.32
N ALA A 40 -10.49 17.69 13.57
CA ALA A 40 -9.37 18.53 13.99
C ALA A 40 -9.02 19.59 12.93
N ALA A 41 -9.04 19.20 11.64
CA ALA A 41 -8.80 20.12 10.53
C ALA A 41 -9.90 21.18 10.36
N GLU A 42 -11.13 20.85 10.74
CA GLU A 42 -12.28 21.78 10.79
C GLU A 42 -12.28 22.70 12.03
N GLY A 43 -11.34 22.48 12.97
CA GLY A 43 -11.20 23.30 14.18
C GLY A 43 -11.93 22.76 15.41
N ALA A 44 -12.43 21.52 15.38
CA ALA A 44 -12.97 20.86 16.56
C ALA A 44 -11.86 20.60 17.60
N HIS A 45 -12.22 20.61 18.88
CA HIS A 45 -11.29 20.32 19.97
C HIS A 45 -11.13 18.81 20.17
N VAL A 46 -10.46 18.15 19.23
CA VAL A 46 -10.11 16.72 19.26
C VAL A 46 -8.60 16.54 19.07
N GLN A 47 -8.09 15.35 19.39
CA GLN A 47 -6.68 15.05 19.19
C GLN A 47 -6.35 15.00 17.68
N GLN A 48 -5.36 15.77 17.23
CA GLN A 48 -4.82 15.63 15.88
C GLN A 48 -4.00 14.33 15.79
N LYS A 49 -4.49 13.38 14.99
CA LYS A 49 -3.82 12.08 14.75
C LYS A 49 -3.10 12.01 13.41
N CYS A 50 -3.52 12.82 12.43
CA CYS A 50 -2.92 12.85 11.12
C CYS A 50 -1.79 13.90 11.05
N ALA A 51 -0.80 13.63 10.22
CA ALA A 51 0.26 14.59 9.91
C ALA A 51 -0.27 15.75 9.04
N ASP A 52 -1.30 15.49 8.25
CA ASP A 52 -1.96 16.47 7.39
C ASP A 52 -3.40 16.06 7.05
N VAL A 53 -4.23 17.04 6.70
CA VAL A 53 -5.57 16.84 6.14
C VAL A 53 -5.83 17.90 5.08
N ASN A 54 -6.12 17.46 3.86
CA ASN A 54 -6.53 18.32 2.78
C ASN A 54 -8.03 18.14 2.51
N LEU A 55 -8.85 19.00 3.13
CA LEU A 55 -10.32 18.94 3.00
C LEU A 55 -10.79 19.13 1.56
N THR A 56 -10.11 19.98 0.78
CA THR A 56 -10.46 20.21 -0.64
C THR A 56 -10.09 19.01 -1.52
N GLY A 57 -8.94 18.39 -1.25
CA GLY A 57 -8.49 17.16 -1.93
C GLY A 57 -9.20 15.90 -1.45
N GLY A 58 -9.90 15.95 -0.31
CA GLY A 58 -10.65 14.82 0.25
C GLY A 58 -9.78 13.71 0.82
N TYR A 59 -8.63 14.04 1.41
CA TYR A 59 -7.71 13.04 1.99
C TYR A 59 -7.01 13.52 3.26
N ALA A 60 -6.54 12.56 4.04
CA ALA A 60 -5.66 12.73 5.19
C ALA A 60 -4.35 11.96 5.00
N VAL A 61 -3.27 12.45 5.62
CA VAL A 61 -1.97 11.78 5.67
C VAL A 61 -1.69 11.35 7.09
N LEU A 62 -1.59 10.03 7.31
CA LEU A 62 -1.41 9.43 8.63
C LEU A 62 -0.02 8.78 8.72
N LYS A 63 0.74 9.02 9.80
CA LYS A 63 1.95 8.24 10.06
C LYS A 63 1.55 6.82 10.40
N ASP A 64 2.07 5.83 9.67
CA ASP A 64 1.81 4.43 9.98
C ASP A 64 2.48 4.04 11.31
N LEU A 65 1.91 3.07 12.03
CA LEU A 65 2.52 2.50 13.23
C LEU A 65 3.75 1.65 12.91
N VAL A 66 3.77 1.05 11.72
CA VAL A 66 4.86 0.28 11.15
C VAL A 66 5.78 1.20 10.33
N GLY A 67 7.06 0.87 10.32
CA GLY A 67 8.06 1.56 9.52
C GLY A 67 8.57 2.88 10.08
N ILE A 68 9.86 3.13 9.86
CA ILE A 68 10.53 4.32 10.38
C ILE A 68 10.05 5.61 9.69
N ALA A 69 9.56 5.49 8.46
CA ALA A 69 9.17 6.62 7.63
C ALA A 69 7.88 6.39 6.83
N GLN A 70 7.20 5.26 6.99
CA GLN A 70 5.96 4.95 6.27
C GLN A 70 4.81 5.89 6.67
N TYR A 71 4.11 6.41 5.66
CA TYR A 71 2.86 7.14 5.82
C TYR A 71 1.75 6.50 4.98
N LEU A 72 0.51 6.77 5.35
CA LEU A 72 -0.67 6.37 4.60
C LEU A 72 -1.36 7.62 4.06
N LEU A 73 -1.77 7.60 2.80
CA LEU A 73 -2.82 8.49 2.31
C LEU A 73 -4.16 7.78 2.41
N ILE A 74 -5.13 8.41 3.05
CA ILE A 74 -6.44 7.84 3.35
C ILE A 74 -7.51 8.87 2.96
N PRO A 75 -8.51 8.52 2.12
CA PRO A 75 -9.61 9.45 1.81
C PRO A 75 -10.40 9.84 3.06
N THR A 76 -10.92 11.08 3.08
CA THR A 76 -11.92 11.50 4.08
C THR A 76 -13.32 10.99 3.75
N ALA A 77 -13.56 10.61 2.49
CA ALA A 77 -14.74 9.86 2.10
C ALA A 77 -14.61 8.37 2.49
N ARG A 78 -15.75 7.72 2.73
CA ARG A 78 -15.78 6.28 3.00
C ARG A 78 -15.64 5.48 1.71
N VAL A 79 -14.40 5.08 1.41
CA VAL A 79 -14.03 4.28 0.24
C VAL A 79 -13.36 3.02 0.79
N SER A 80 -13.85 1.83 0.45
CA SER A 80 -13.38 0.60 1.10
C SER A 80 -12.00 0.16 0.66
N GLY A 81 -11.65 0.38 -0.61
CA GLY A 81 -10.39 -0.08 -1.19
C GLY A 81 -10.34 0.05 -2.70
N ILE A 82 -9.37 -0.62 -3.32
CA ILE A 82 -9.17 -0.62 -4.78
C ILE A 82 -10.40 -1.12 -5.56
N GLU A 83 -11.26 -1.93 -4.93
CA GLU A 83 -12.51 -2.44 -5.52
C GLU A 83 -13.62 -1.40 -5.67
N SER A 84 -13.49 -0.25 -4.99
CA SER A 84 -14.56 0.75 -4.90
C SER A 84 -14.83 1.42 -6.26
N PRO A 85 -16.05 1.34 -6.81
CA PRO A 85 -16.38 1.91 -8.13
C PRO A 85 -16.25 3.44 -8.16
N GLU A 86 -16.33 4.10 -7.01
CA GLU A 86 -16.15 5.54 -6.86
C GLU A 86 -14.76 6.00 -7.34
N LEU A 87 -13.74 5.14 -7.30
CA LEU A 87 -12.39 5.42 -7.82
C LEU A 87 -12.38 5.59 -9.35
N LEU A 88 -13.39 5.07 -10.04
CA LEU A 88 -13.50 5.10 -11.50
C LEU A 88 -14.47 6.17 -12.00
N ALA A 89 -15.11 6.93 -11.09
CA ALA A 89 -15.94 8.05 -11.47
C ALA A 89 -15.13 9.09 -12.27
N PRO A 90 -15.71 9.76 -13.28
CA PRO A 90 -14.99 10.73 -14.11
C PRO A 90 -14.24 11.80 -13.30
N ASP A 91 -14.87 12.28 -12.22
CA ASP A 91 -14.41 13.32 -11.30
C ASP A 91 -13.77 12.78 -10.01
N ALA A 92 -13.51 11.46 -9.92
CA ALA A 92 -12.81 10.87 -8.78
C ALA A 92 -11.45 11.55 -8.53
N PRO A 93 -11.09 11.85 -7.26
CA PRO A 93 -9.77 12.36 -6.92
C PRO A 93 -8.66 11.37 -7.31
N ASN A 94 -7.54 11.88 -7.82
CA ASN A 94 -6.37 11.06 -8.10
C ASN A 94 -5.54 10.87 -6.82
N TYR A 95 -5.98 9.94 -5.96
CA TYR A 95 -5.32 9.69 -4.68
C TYR A 95 -3.85 9.26 -4.82
N PHE A 96 -3.44 8.65 -5.94
CA PHE A 96 -2.03 8.37 -6.21
C PHE A 96 -1.20 9.64 -6.43
N ARG A 97 -1.75 10.64 -7.12
CA ARG A 97 -1.12 11.96 -7.24
C ARG A 97 -0.96 12.62 -5.88
N ASP A 98 -2.01 12.59 -5.07
CA ASP A 98 -1.99 13.17 -3.74
C ASP A 98 -0.98 12.44 -2.84
N ALA A 99 -0.89 11.11 -2.95
CA ALA A 99 0.04 10.28 -2.18
C ALA A 99 1.49 10.52 -2.63
N TRP A 100 1.71 10.71 -3.94
CA TRP A 100 3.01 11.10 -4.47
C TRP A 100 3.46 12.45 -3.91
N ASN A 101 2.56 13.43 -3.83
CA ASN A 101 2.87 14.73 -3.23
C ASN A 101 3.15 14.61 -1.73
N ALA A 102 2.46 13.71 -1.03
CA ALA A 102 2.65 13.43 0.39
C ALA A 102 3.97 12.70 0.72
N ARG A 103 4.77 12.26 -0.26
CA ARG A 103 6.11 11.66 -0.01
C ARG A 103 7.06 12.56 0.79
N VAL A 104 6.82 13.87 0.80
CA VAL A 104 7.55 14.83 1.64
C VAL A 104 7.51 14.48 3.14
N TYR A 105 6.48 13.77 3.59
CA TYR A 105 6.39 13.27 4.96
C TYR A 105 7.41 12.15 5.24
N VAL A 106 7.64 11.26 4.27
CA VAL A 106 8.70 10.25 4.31
C VAL A 106 10.07 10.94 4.38
N ASP A 107 10.34 11.90 3.50
CA ASP A 107 11.59 12.67 3.49
C ASP A 107 11.86 13.36 4.83
N ARG A 108 10.82 13.95 5.44
CA ARG A 108 10.91 14.62 6.75
C ARG A 108 11.22 13.63 7.85
N ALA A 109 10.59 12.46 7.86
CA ALA A 109 10.84 11.41 8.84
C ALA A 109 12.29 10.89 8.74
N LEU A 110 12.81 10.75 7.52
CA LEU A 110 14.20 10.34 7.25
C LEU A 110 15.23 11.48 7.37
N ARG A 111 14.76 12.74 7.48
CA ARG A 111 15.60 13.95 7.47
C ARG A 111 16.48 14.08 6.24
N ARG A 112 16.02 13.57 5.09
CA ARG A 112 16.69 13.66 3.80
C ARG A 112 15.67 13.52 2.67
N THR A 113 15.96 14.10 1.53
CA THR A 113 15.18 13.85 0.32
C THR A 113 15.62 12.53 -0.30
N LEU A 114 14.66 11.61 -0.49
CA LEU A 114 14.89 10.38 -1.23
C LEU A 114 15.00 10.67 -2.73
N PRO A 115 15.89 9.98 -3.46
CA PRO A 115 15.82 9.93 -4.91
C PRO A 115 14.44 9.48 -5.38
N ARG A 116 13.98 10.00 -6.52
CA ARG A 116 12.66 9.70 -7.09
C ARG A 116 12.43 8.19 -7.23
N ASP A 117 13.47 7.45 -7.60
CA ASP A 117 13.45 6.01 -7.85
C ASP A 117 13.64 5.14 -6.60
N GLU A 118 13.63 5.76 -5.41
CA GLU A 118 13.67 5.06 -4.12
C GLU A 118 12.37 5.23 -3.32
N VAL A 119 11.40 5.97 -3.84
CA VAL A 119 10.06 6.16 -3.25
C VAL A 119 9.03 5.32 -4.01
N SER A 120 8.13 4.70 -3.28
CA SER A 120 7.01 3.96 -3.85
C SER A 120 5.68 4.24 -3.15
N LEU A 121 4.61 4.03 -3.93
CA LEU A 121 3.23 4.05 -3.46
C LEU A 121 2.64 2.66 -3.68
N ALA A 122 2.10 2.01 -2.65
CA ALA A 122 1.49 0.69 -2.77
C ALA A 122 0.03 0.71 -2.33
N ILE A 123 -0.79 -0.11 -2.97
CA ILE A 123 -2.15 -0.41 -2.52
C ILE A 123 -2.43 -1.90 -2.65
N ASN A 124 -2.81 -2.53 -1.55
CA ASN A 124 -3.08 -3.95 -1.49
C ASN A 124 -4.52 -4.26 -1.97
N SER A 125 -4.74 -5.48 -2.46
CA SER A 125 -6.05 -5.97 -2.86
C SER A 125 -7.02 -6.07 -1.67
N ALA A 126 -8.29 -6.41 -1.92
CA ALA A 126 -9.25 -6.68 -0.87
C ALA A 126 -8.83 -7.86 0.04
N SER A 127 -8.16 -8.85 -0.53
CA SER A 127 -7.69 -10.03 0.21
C SER A 127 -6.30 -9.85 0.82
N GLY A 128 -5.54 -8.84 0.37
CA GLY A 128 -4.18 -8.53 0.83
C GLY A 128 -4.11 -7.53 1.98
N ARG A 129 -5.24 -7.09 2.53
CA ARG A 129 -5.29 -6.04 3.57
C ARG A 129 -6.16 -6.44 4.76
N THR A 130 -5.99 -5.70 5.86
CA THR A 130 -6.78 -5.90 7.08
C THR A 130 -7.74 -4.74 7.40
N GLN A 131 -7.59 -3.61 6.72
CA GLN A 131 -8.41 -2.41 6.90
C GLN A 131 -9.31 -2.20 5.68
N ASN A 132 -10.59 -1.96 5.92
CA ASN A 132 -11.66 -1.74 4.93
C ASN A 132 -11.92 -0.24 4.71
N GLN A 133 -10.84 0.53 4.66
CA GLN A 133 -10.81 1.91 4.22
C GLN A 133 -9.63 2.02 3.26
N LEU A 134 -9.80 2.66 2.11
CA LEU A 134 -8.74 2.88 1.13
C LEU A 134 -7.53 3.52 1.80
N HIS A 135 -6.35 2.92 1.64
CA HIS A 135 -5.10 3.48 2.11
C HIS A 135 -4.01 3.17 1.10
N ILE A 136 -3.26 4.20 0.70
CA ILE A 136 -2.07 4.07 -0.14
C ILE A 136 -0.86 4.18 0.78
N HIS A 137 -0.02 3.16 0.79
CA HIS A 137 1.22 3.11 1.55
C HIS A 137 2.29 3.93 0.84
N ILE A 138 2.81 4.95 1.49
CA ILE A 138 3.86 5.85 1.00
C ILE A 138 5.14 5.51 1.77
N ASP A 139 6.10 4.90 1.09
CA ASP A 139 7.33 4.45 1.76
C ASP A 139 8.52 4.28 0.80
N CYS A 140 9.65 3.84 1.36
CA CYS A 140 10.81 3.43 0.61
C CYS A 140 10.55 2.14 -0.18
N LEU A 141 11.08 2.09 -1.39
CA LEU A 141 11.12 0.86 -2.18
C LEU A 141 12.15 -0.13 -1.63
N ALA A 142 11.86 -1.43 -1.77
CA ALA A 142 12.79 -2.56 -1.79
C ALA A 142 14.18 -2.20 -2.35
N SER A 143 15.31 -2.49 -1.69
CA SER A 143 16.64 -2.28 -2.28
C SER A 143 16.84 -3.10 -3.54
N ASP A 144 16.49 -4.37 -3.45
CA ASP A 144 16.49 -5.34 -4.53
C ASP A 144 15.45 -4.99 -5.60
N VAL A 145 14.27 -4.48 -5.18
CA VAL A 145 13.22 -4.05 -6.11
C VAL A 145 13.65 -2.80 -6.89
N ALA A 146 14.19 -1.78 -6.23
CA ALA A 146 14.69 -0.56 -6.85
C ALA A 146 15.82 -0.88 -7.85
N GLN A 147 16.77 -1.73 -7.46
CA GLN A 147 17.82 -2.20 -8.36
C GLN A 147 17.22 -2.94 -9.57
N THR A 148 16.31 -3.88 -9.33
CA THR A 148 15.66 -4.63 -10.41
C THR A 148 14.93 -3.71 -11.38
N LEU A 149 14.20 -2.71 -10.88
CA LEU A 149 13.50 -1.73 -11.71
C LEU A 149 14.45 -0.83 -12.50
N ARG A 150 15.62 -0.48 -11.97
CA ARG A 150 16.67 0.22 -12.75
C ARG A 150 17.19 -0.65 -13.89
N GLU A 151 17.38 -1.94 -13.66
CA GLU A 151 17.92 -2.89 -14.64
C GLU A 151 16.92 -3.19 -15.77
N VAL A 152 15.66 -3.49 -15.43
CA VAL A 152 14.64 -3.86 -16.43
C VAL A 152 13.86 -2.67 -16.98
N GLY A 153 13.89 -1.53 -16.28
CA GLY A 153 13.17 -0.30 -16.60
C GLY A 153 13.30 0.21 -18.03
N PRO A 154 14.48 0.18 -18.67
CA PRO A 154 14.63 0.56 -20.09
C PRO A 154 13.75 -0.24 -21.06
N GLY A 155 13.33 -1.45 -20.68
CA GLY A 155 12.41 -2.29 -21.46
C GLY A 155 10.92 -2.05 -21.17
N ILE A 156 10.57 -1.28 -20.13
CA ILE A 156 9.17 -1.02 -19.77
C ILE A 156 8.60 0.08 -20.68
N GLY A 157 7.65 -0.33 -21.52
CA GLY A 157 6.94 0.54 -22.46
C GLY A 157 5.64 1.13 -21.90
N THR A 158 4.88 1.79 -22.76
CA THR A 158 3.57 2.40 -22.44
C THR A 158 2.40 1.42 -22.62
N GLU A 159 2.68 0.13 -22.57
CA GLU A 159 1.68 -0.95 -22.63
C GLU A 159 1.94 -1.91 -21.47
N TRP A 160 0.88 -2.44 -20.88
CA TRP A 160 0.98 -3.46 -19.85
C TRP A 160 1.67 -4.73 -20.38
N LYS A 161 2.81 -5.09 -19.78
CA LYS A 161 3.54 -6.33 -20.09
C LYS A 161 4.09 -6.95 -18.81
N PRO A 162 4.15 -8.29 -18.68
CA PRO A 162 4.83 -8.92 -17.56
C PRO A 162 6.30 -8.51 -17.52
N LEU A 163 6.81 -8.24 -16.31
CA LEU A 163 8.24 -8.09 -16.10
C LEU A 163 8.95 -9.41 -16.47
N PRO A 164 10.20 -9.34 -17.00
CA PRO A 164 10.97 -10.53 -17.33
C PRO A 164 11.50 -11.28 -16.09
N VAL A 165 11.20 -10.77 -14.89
CA VAL A 165 11.68 -11.25 -13.59
C VAL A 165 10.52 -11.29 -12.60
N ARG A 166 10.66 -12.14 -11.58
CA ARG A 166 9.73 -12.17 -10.45
C ARG A 166 10.20 -11.21 -9.36
N LEU A 167 9.26 -10.53 -8.71
CA LEU A 167 9.52 -9.74 -7.51
C LEU A 167 8.86 -10.44 -6.34
N ARG A 168 9.61 -10.72 -5.27
CA ARG A 168 9.13 -11.49 -4.10
C ARG A 168 8.47 -12.84 -4.43
N GLY A 169 8.81 -13.43 -5.57
CA GLY A 169 8.24 -14.70 -6.04
C GLY A 169 7.02 -14.54 -6.95
N HIS A 170 6.52 -13.32 -7.13
CA HIS A 170 5.30 -12.99 -7.87
C HIS A 170 5.60 -12.38 -9.24
N VAL A 171 4.66 -12.50 -10.19
CA VAL A 171 4.82 -11.98 -11.56
C VAL A 171 4.03 -10.69 -11.68
N TYR A 172 4.73 -9.57 -11.63
CA TYR A 172 4.13 -8.27 -11.86
C TYR A 172 4.09 -7.93 -13.35
N SER A 173 2.95 -7.45 -13.81
CA SER A 173 2.86 -6.66 -15.05
C SER A 173 3.30 -5.23 -14.78
N ALA A 174 3.94 -4.57 -15.73
CA ALA A 174 4.36 -3.19 -15.61
C ALA A 174 3.99 -2.37 -16.84
N ILE A 175 3.77 -1.09 -16.61
CA ILE A 175 3.61 -0.05 -17.62
C ILE A 175 4.38 1.19 -17.19
N ARG A 176 4.94 1.93 -18.15
CA ARG A 176 5.54 3.24 -17.92
C ARG A 176 4.49 4.33 -18.07
N ILE A 177 4.45 5.24 -17.10
CA ILE A 177 3.63 6.44 -17.13
C ILE A 177 4.55 7.64 -17.40
N ASP A 178 4.39 8.25 -18.56
CA ASP A 178 5.10 9.46 -18.99
C ASP A 178 4.35 10.73 -18.51
N ASP A 179 4.13 10.81 -17.20
CA ASP A 179 3.50 11.93 -16.49
C ASP A 179 4.24 12.13 -15.16
N ALA A 180 5.08 13.16 -15.10
CA ALA A 180 6.05 13.34 -14.02
C ALA A 180 5.42 13.43 -12.62
N ASP A 181 4.19 13.94 -12.55
CA ASP A 181 3.51 14.28 -11.30
C ASP A 181 2.07 13.73 -11.25
N LEU A 182 1.73 12.76 -12.13
CA LEU A 182 0.39 12.15 -12.23
C LEU A 182 -0.72 13.21 -12.42
N THR A 183 -0.44 14.30 -13.13
CA THR A 183 -1.40 15.39 -13.31
C THR A 183 -2.55 14.98 -14.24
N HIS A 184 -2.32 14.01 -15.12
CA HIS A 184 -3.25 13.56 -16.15
C HIS A 184 -3.59 12.08 -16.04
N ILE A 185 -2.68 11.27 -15.50
CA ILE A 185 -2.88 9.82 -15.39
C ILE A 185 -3.24 9.43 -13.97
N ASP A 186 -4.42 8.82 -13.83
CA ASP A 186 -4.89 8.15 -12.61
C ASP A 186 -4.60 6.64 -12.72
N PRO A 187 -3.73 6.08 -11.86
CA PRO A 187 -3.40 4.65 -11.87
C PRO A 187 -4.60 3.71 -11.72
N PHE A 188 -5.65 4.07 -10.98
CA PHE A 188 -6.85 3.23 -10.86
C PHE A 188 -7.60 3.16 -12.18
N LYS A 189 -7.79 4.32 -12.83
CA LYS A 189 -8.45 4.41 -14.15
C LYS A 189 -7.62 3.75 -15.25
N LEU A 190 -6.29 3.78 -15.14
CA LEU A 190 -5.39 3.09 -16.05
C LEU A 190 -5.43 1.55 -15.89
N LEU A 191 -5.59 1.06 -14.66
CA LEU A 191 -5.67 -0.37 -14.36
C LEU A 191 -7.01 -0.99 -14.76
N ALA A 192 -8.13 -0.32 -14.52
CA ALA A 192 -9.47 -0.88 -14.69
C ALA A 192 -9.73 -1.56 -16.05
N PRO A 193 -9.44 -0.94 -17.22
CA PRO A 193 -9.62 -1.60 -18.50
C PRO A 193 -8.67 -2.81 -18.70
N TYR A 194 -7.47 -2.76 -18.12
CA TYR A 194 -6.52 -3.87 -18.17
C TYR A 194 -7.05 -5.08 -17.40
N ALA A 195 -7.48 -4.90 -16.15
CA ALA A 195 -8.09 -5.96 -15.35
C ALA A 195 -9.33 -6.56 -16.04
N ALA A 196 -10.23 -5.71 -16.55
CA ALA A 196 -11.44 -6.14 -17.24
C ALA A 196 -11.15 -6.98 -18.50
N SER A 197 -10.14 -6.59 -19.30
CA SER A 197 -9.73 -7.35 -20.49
C SER A 197 -9.23 -8.77 -20.21
N ARG A 198 -8.85 -9.04 -18.95
CA ARG A 198 -8.39 -10.34 -18.45
C ARG A 198 -9.48 -11.10 -17.71
N GLY A 199 -10.70 -10.56 -17.64
CA GLY A 199 -11.81 -11.13 -16.88
C GLY A 199 -11.61 -11.05 -15.35
N GLN A 200 -10.78 -10.12 -14.88
CA GLN A 200 -10.46 -9.94 -13.47
C GLN A 200 -11.19 -8.73 -12.89
N THR A 201 -11.41 -8.73 -11.58
CA THR A 201 -12.05 -7.60 -10.87
C THR A 201 -11.03 -6.68 -10.23
N MET A 202 -11.38 -5.41 -10.04
CA MET A 202 -10.51 -4.43 -9.37
C MET A 202 -10.13 -4.86 -7.94
N GLY A 203 -11.04 -5.51 -7.22
CA GLY A 203 -10.77 -5.96 -5.84
C GLY A 203 -9.73 -7.05 -5.70
N GLU A 204 -9.45 -7.78 -6.78
CA GLU A 204 -8.38 -8.77 -6.84
C GLU A 204 -7.04 -8.15 -7.20
N GLN A 205 -6.99 -6.88 -7.61
CA GLN A 205 -5.77 -6.24 -8.08
C GLN A 205 -4.98 -5.60 -6.94
N THR A 206 -3.68 -5.45 -7.19
CA THR A 206 -2.80 -4.56 -6.43
C THR A 206 -2.06 -3.63 -7.39
N LEU A 207 -1.60 -2.48 -6.88
CA LEU A 207 -0.74 -1.57 -7.62
C LEU A 207 0.43 -1.11 -6.76
N LEU A 208 1.62 -1.13 -7.35
CA LEU A 208 2.76 -0.36 -6.86
C LEU A 208 3.22 0.63 -7.91
N LEU A 209 3.23 1.91 -7.54
CA LEU A 209 3.83 2.97 -8.33
C LEU A 209 5.23 3.27 -7.80
N ALA A 210 6.25 3.04 -8.62
CA ALA A 210 7.62 3.47 -8.33
C ALA A 210 7.95 4.71 -9.17
N GLY A 211 8.55 5.72 -8.53
CA GLY A 211 9.19 6.79 -9.29
C GLY A 211 10.35 6.22 -10.12
N ALA A 212 10.63 6.83 -11.25
CA ALA A 212 11.78 6.46 -12.08
C ALA A 212 12.27 7.66 -12.88
N VAL A 213 13.46 7.51 -13.46
CA VAL A 213 14.05 8.48 -14.37
C VAL A 213 14.47 7.74 -15.64
N ARG A 214 14.01 8.22 -16.79
CA ARG A 214 14.36 7.64 -18.09
C ARG A 214 15.80 8.00 -18.46
N SER A 215 16.39 7.31 -19.43
CA SER A 215 17.78 7.53 -19.87
C SER A 215 18.09 8.95 -20.35
N ASP A 216 17.08 9.71 -20.79
CA ASP A 216 17.20 11.11 -21.18
C ASP A 216 16.97 12.10 -20.01
N GLY A 217 16.86 11.61 -18.78
CA GLY A 217 16.65 12.40 -17.57
C GLY A 217 15.19 12.74 -17.29
N ALA A 218 14.24 12.34 -18.15
CA ALA A 218 12.83 12.63 -17.92
C ALA A 218 12.29 11.86 -16.70
N PRO A 219 11.62 12.52 -15.74
CA PRO A 219 10.92 11.84 -14.65
C PRO A 219 9.71 11.08 -15.19
N VAL A 220 9.63 9.80 -14.87
CA VAL A 220 8.52 8.91 -15.24
C VAL A 220 8.08 8.12 -14.00
N PHE A 221 7.07 7.27 -14.17
CA PHE A 221 6.76 6.22 -13.20
C PHE A 221 6.74 4.85 -13.86
N PHE A 222 7.06 3.82 -13.08
CA PHE A 222 6.67 2.46 -13.40
C PHE A 222 5.49 2.10 -12.51
N LEU A 223 4.35 1.77 -13.13
CA LEU A 223 3.19 1.24 -12.44
C LEU A 223 3.21 -0.29 -12.60
N LEU A 224 3.31 -0.99 -11.49
CA LEU A 224 3.32 -2.44 -11.39
C LEU A 224 1.94 -2.91 -10.93
N ASN A 225 1.48 -4.02 -11.49
CA ASN A 225 0.23 -4.67 -11.14
C ASN A 225 0.45 -6.18 -10.97
N ASP A 226 -0.17 -6.71 -9.92
CA ASP A 226 -0.44 -8.14 -9.76
C ASP A 226 -1.90 -8.32 -9.31
N HIS A 227 -2.35 -9.57 -9.22
CA HIS A 227 -3.69 -9.95 -8.85
C HIS A 227 -3.71 -11.23 -8.02
N VAL A 228 -4.76 -11.38 -7.22
CA VAL A 228 -4.96 -12.52 -6.33
C VAL A 228 -4.91 -13.84 -7.11
N GLN A 229 -4.07 -14.76 -6.64
CA GLN A 229 -3.89 -16.11 -7.17
C GLN A 229 -3.68 -17.09 -6.00
N PRO A 230 -3.75 -18.42 -6.21
CA PRO A 230 -3.45 -19.38 -5.15
C PRO A 230 -2.04 -19.16 -4.57
N GLY A 231 -1.96 -18.78 -3.28
CA GLY A 231 -0.70 -18.46 -2.61
C GLY A 231 -0.24 -17.01 -2.76
N ASP A 232 -1.05 -16.15 -3.38
CA ASP A 232 -0.77 -14.74 -3.63
C ASP A 232 -2.01 -13.90 -3.29
N TRP A 233 -1.86 -12.99 -2.34
CA TRP A 233 -2.94 -12.13 -1.88
C TRP A 233 -2.95 -10.76 -2.56
N ALA A 234 -2.08 -10.53 -3.57
CA ALA A 234 -1.90 -9.25 -4.24
C ALA A 234 -1.69 -8.12 -3.23
N SER A 235 -0.54 -8.17 -2.55
CA SER A 235 -0.14 -7.23 -1.50
C SER A 235 1.15 -6.54 -1.90
N SER A 236 1.08 -5.60 -2.85
CA SER A 236 2.28 -4.94 -3.38
C SER A 236 3.08 -4.12 -2.37
N GLU A 237 2.56 -3.88 -1.15
CA GLU A 237 3.35 -3.43 0.00
C GLU A 237 4.58 -4.32 0.26
N GLU A 238 4.56 -5.60 -0.14
CA GLU A 238 5.72 -6.52 -0.03
C GLU A 238 6.97 -6.05 -0.80
N LEU A 239 6.79 -5.14 -1.75
CA LEU A 239 7.87 -4.55 -2.55
C LEU A 239 8.47 -3.30 -1.87
N GLN A 240 7.89 -2.85 -0.75
CA GLN A 240 8.40 -1.76 0.07
C GLN A 240 9.37 -2.28 1.15
N ASP A 241 10.16 -1.38 1.73
CA ASP A 241 10.96 -1.67 2.92
C ASP A 241 10.75 -0.59 3.99
N HIS A 242 10.00 -0.98 5.01
CA HIS A 242 9.64 -0.15 6.15
C HIS A 242 10.83 0.24 7.05
N THR A 243 12.00 -0.39 6.86
CA THR A 243 13.25 0.03 7.50
C THR A 243 13.98 1.11 6.70
N CYS A 244 13.55 1.37 5.46
CA CYS A 244 14.15 2.34 4.54
C CYS A 244 15.67 2.16 4.41
N ALA A 245 16.16 0.93 4.22
CA ALA A 245 17.59 0.65 4.16
C ALA A 245 18.32 1.45 3.06
N LEU A 246 17.63 1.85 1.99
CA LEU A 246 18.18 2.73 0.94
C LEU A 246 18.62 4.09 1.49
N ALA A 247 17.86 4.61 2.45
CA ALA A 247 18.10 5.89 3.08
C ALA A 247 19.34 5.89 3.99
N ASN A 248 19.87 4.71 4.35
CA ASN A 248 21.06 4.55 5.18
C ASN A 248 22.34 4.34 4.36
N ARG A 249 22.24 4.26 3.03
CA ARG A 249 23.44 4.24 2.19
C ARG A 249 24.13 5.60 2.30
N SER A 250 25.38 5.58 2.74
CA SER A 250 26.33 6.67 2.53
C SER A 250 26.18 7.11 1.07
N ILE A 251 26.15 8.41 0.80
CA ILE A 251 26.23 8.91 -0.57
C ILE A 251 27.58 8.43 -1.12
N GLU A 252 27.60 7.28 -1.79
CA GLU A 252 28.71 6.92 -2.65
C GLU A 252 28.69 7.96 -3.76
N LYS A 253 29.65 8.88 -3.65
CA LYS A 253 29.88 9.90 -4.66
C LYS A 253 30.18 9.17 -5.98
N PRO A 254 29.53 9.54 -7.10
CA PRO A 254 29.78 8.92 -8.39
C PRO A 254 31.25 9.03 -8.81
#